data_AF-A0A2V3JMJ9-F1
#
_entry.id   AF-A0A2V3JMJ9-F1
#
_cell.length_a   1.000
_cell.length_b   1.000
_cell.length_c   1.000
_cell.angle_alpha   90.00
_cell.angle_beta   90.00
_cell.angle_gamma   90.00
#
_symmetry.space_group_name_H-M   'P 1'
#
loop_
_entity.id
_entity.type
_entity.pdbx_description
1 polymer ?
#
loop_
_entity_poly.entity_id
_entity_poly.type
_entity_poly.pdbx_seq_one_letter_code
_entity_poly.pdbx_strand_id
1 'polypeptide(L)' 'MKECFGCDAEMEDGKFVIGYKSLKRMEVWMDGKQLCVHTESDMDADLGDVSDANRCFRRFLESATGFTAKQRVKKMKKS' A
#
# COMPACT_ATOMS: atom_id res chain seq x y z
N MET A 1 8.58 -0.35 4.61
CA MET A 1 8.41 -0.57 3.14
C MET A 1 9.48 -1.50 2.58
N LYS A 2 10.74 -1.38 3.00
CA LYS A 2 11.86 -2.26 2.61
C LYS A 2 11.58 -3.76 2.76
N GLU A 3 10.88 -4.19 3.80
CA GLU A 3 10.52 -5.62 3.97
C GLU A 3 9.42 -6.13 3.01
N CYS A 4 8.53 -5.24 2.54
CA CYS A 4 7.41 -5.63 1.67
C CYS A 4 7.71 -5.42 0.19
N PHE A 5 8.41 -4.34 -0.14
CA PHE A 5 8.70 -3.90 -1.51
C PHE A 5 10.19 -4.01 -1.85
N GLY A 6 11.08 -4.19 -0.88
CA GLY A 6 12.53 -4.15 -1.12
C GLY A 6 13.09 -2.73 -1.34
N CYS A 7 12.23 -1.71 -1.32
CA CYS A 7 12.59 -0.32 -1.61
C CYS A 7 12.61 0.54 -0.35
N ASP A 8 13.50 1.53 -0.33
CA ASP A 8 13.44 2.63 0.63
C ASP A 8 12.29 3.57 0.27
N ALA A 9 11.61 4.08 1.29
CA ALA A 9 10.52 5.04 1.13
C ALA A 9 11.05 6.45 1.21
N GLU A 10 10.68 7.27 0.26
CA GLU A 10 10.98 8.70 0.26
C GLU A 10 9.93 9.41 1.11
N MET A 11 10.31 10.47 1.82
CA MET A 11 9.38 11.26 2.61
C MET A 11 9.14 12.58 1.89
N GLU A 12 7.94 12.77 1.36
CA GLU A 12 7.52 13.99 0.68
C GLU A 12 6.30 14.57 1.39
N ASP A 13 6.39 15.82 1.84
CA ASP A 13 5.27 16.56 2.43
C ASP A 13 4.60 15.85 3.65
N GLY A 14 5.40 15.14 4.45
CA GLY A 14 4.90 14.34 5.57
C GLY A 14 4.21 13.03 5.18
N LYS A 15 4.28 12.66 3.90
CA LYS A 15 3.82 11.37 3.37
C LYS A 15 5.02 10.51 2.97
N PHE A 16 4.88 9.21 3.14
CA PHE A 16 5.85 8.25 2.63
C PHE A 16 5.48 7.84 1.21
N VAL A 17 6.40 8.04 0.27
CA VAL A 17 6.23 7.78 -1.16
C VAL A 17 7.16 6.66 -1.58
N ILE A 18 6.64 5.67 -2.31
CA ILE A 18 7.45 4.67 -3.02
C ILE A 18 6.94 4.47 -4.44
N GLY A 19 7.82 4.03 -5.34
CA GLY A 19 7.47 3.41 -6.62
C GLY A 19 7.85 1.93 -6.61
N TYR A 20 6.99 1.06 -7.18
CA TYR A 20 7.29 -0.37 -7.29
C TYR A 20 6.60 -1.02 -8.51
N LYS A 21 7.39 -1.39 -9.54
CA LYS A 21 6.90 -2.06 -10.76
C LYS A 21 5.74 -1.29 -11.41
N SER A 22 4.58 -1.93 -11.58
CA SER A 22 3.33 -1.33 -12.10
C SER A 22 2.73 -0.29 -11.15
N LEU A 23 3.19 -0.20 -9.91
CA LEU A 23 2.81 0.83 -8.95
C LEU A 23 3.69 2.05 -9.21
N LYS A 24 3.22 2.95 -10.08
CA LYS A 24 3.90 4.21 -10.41
C LYS A 24 4.26 4.98 -9.14
N ARG A 25 3.30 5.08 -8.22
CA ARG A 25 3.48 5.78 -6.96
C ARG A 25 2.59 5.21 -5.89
N MET A 26 3.08 5.15 -4.66
CA MET A 26 2.27 4.85 -3.50
C MET A 26 2.63 5.82 -2.39
N GLU A 27 1.67 6.64 -2.01
CA GLU A 27 1.77 7.59 -0.91
C GLU A 27 1.05 7.01 0.31
N VAL A 28 1.71 7.04 1.46
CA VAL A 28 1.17 6.57 2.73
C VAL A 28 1.33 7.67 3.75
N TRP A 29 0.23 8.04 4.40
CA TRP A 29 0.25 9.04 5.46
C TRP A 29 -0.76 8.69 6.55
N MET A 30 -0.55 9.27 7.72
CA MET A 30 -1.48 9.15 8.84
C MET A 30 -2.37 10.38 8.86
N ASP A 31 -3.67 10.19 8.68
CA ASP A 31 -4.68 11.22 8.88
C ASP A 31 -5.36 10.99 10.24
N GLY A 32 -4.84 11.66 11.27
CA GLY A 32 -5.28 11.49 12.65
C GLY A 32 -5.10 10.06 13.17
N LYS A 33 -6.19 9.29 13.25
CA LYS A 33 -6.20 7.88 13.70
C LYS A 33 -6.34 6.87 12.55
N GLN A 34 -6.37 7.33 11.30
CA GLN A 34 -6.54 6.49 10.13
C GLN A 34 -5.26 6.47 9.30
N LEU A 35 -4.83 5.29 8.87
CA LEU A 35 -3.79 5.16 7.87
C LEU A 35 -4.44 5.40 6.49
N CYS A 36 -4.03 6.47 5.82
CA CYS A 36 -4.42 6.78 4.46
C CYS A 36 -3.34 6.27 3.51
N VAL A 37 -3.78 5.62 2.44
CA VAL A 37 -2.87 5.11 1.42
C VAL A 37 -3.44 5.45 0.06
N HIS A 38 -2.65 6.12 -0.75
CA HIS A 38 -2.92 6.41 -2.15
C HIS A 38 -1.98 5.57 -3.00
N THR A 39 -2.52 4.89 -4.01
CA THR A 39 -1.75 4.09 -4.94
C THR A 39 -2.11 4.50 -6.35
N GLU A 40 -1.10 4.85 -7.12
CA GLU A 40 -1.17 5.09 -8.54
C GLU A 40 -0.56 3.88 -9.25
N SER A 41 -1.40 3.14 -9.96
CA SER A 41 -1.00 2.00 -10.77
C SER A 41 -1.01 2.41 -12.24
N ASP A 42 -0.03 1.92 -12.99
CA ASP A 42 -0.04 2.06 -14.43
C ASP A 42 -1.05 1.07 -15.04
N MET A 43 -2.08 1.58 -15.72
CA MET A 43 -3.09 0.73 -16.37
C MET A 43 -2.55 0.03 -17.62
N ASP A 44 -1.42 0.52 -18.15
CA ASP A 44 -0.71 -0.07 -19.28
C ASP A 44 0.33 -1.12 -18.82
N ALA A 45 0.50 -1.34 -17.52
CA ALA A 45 1.45 -2.33 -17.01
C ALA A 45 0.93 -3.77 -17.14
N ASP A 46 1.88 -4.70 -17.24
CA ASP A 46 1.60 -6.12 -17.35
C ASP A 46 0.77 -6.65 -16.16
N LEU A 47 -0.18 -7.54 -16.47
CA LEU A 47 -1.04 -8.21 -15.48
C LEU A 47 -0.24 -8.89 -14.36
N GLY A 48 0.96 -9.38 -14.68
CA GLY A 48 1.88 -9.96 -13.70
C GLY A 48 2.38 -8.95 -12.68
N ASP A 49 2.75 -7.75 -13.11
CA ASP A 49 3.23 -6.70 -12.24
C ASP A 49 2.10 -6.12 -11.39
N VAL A 50 0.91 -5.94 -11.97
CA VAL A 50 -0.29 -5.50 -11.23
C VAL A 50 -0.62 -6.47 -10.10
N SER A 51 -0.60 -7.77 -10.38
CA SER A 51 -0.87 -8.81 -9.37
C SER A 51 0.18 -8.81 -8.27
N ASP A 52 1.46 -8.65 -8.60
CA ASP A 52 2.55 -8.64 -7.64
C ASP A 52 2.55 -7.38 -6.77
N ALA A 53 2.33 -6.20 -7.38
CA ALA A 53 2.15 -4.94 -6.67
C ALA A 53 1.00 -5.03 -5.66
N ASN A 54 -0.13 -5.61 -6.07
CA ASN A 54 -1.29 -5.77 -5.19
C ASN A 54 -1.02 -6.77 -4.04
N ARG A 55 -0.20 -7.79 -4.27
CA ARG A 55 0.24 -8.74 -3.22
C ARG A 55 1.13 -8.05 -2.19
N CYS A 56 2.14 -7.30 -2.63
CA CYS A 56 3.03 -6.54 -1.76
C CYS A 56 2.27 -5.45 -0.98
N PHE A 57 1.32 -4.78 -1.65
CA PHE A 57 0.43 -3.80 -1.03
C PHE A 57 -0.36 -4.36 0.14
N ARG A 58 -0.97 -5.54 -0.03
CA ARG A 58 -1.74 -6.19 1.04
C ARG A 58 -0.85 -6.55 2.22
N ARG A 59 0.36 -7.08 1.98
CA ARG A 59 1.34 -7.36 3.04
C ARG A 59 1.76 -6.10 3.77
N PHE A 60 1.98 -5.00 3.04
CA PHE A 60 2.31 -3.72 3.63
C PHE A 60 1.20 -3.21 4.55
N LEU A 61 -0.06 -3.25 4.11
CA LEU A 61 -1.18 -2.85 4.96
C LEU A 61 -1.26 -3.70 6.24
N GLU A 62 -1.05 -5.01 6.13
CA GLU A 62 -1.06 -5.91 7.29
C GLU A 62 0.07 -5.58 8.27
N SER A 63 1.26 -5.27 7.78
CA SER A 63 2.42 -4.89 8.61
C SER A 63 2.27 -3.48 9.20
N ALA A 64 1.87 -2.50 8.40
CA ALA A 64 1.79 -1.09 8.79
C ALA A 64 0.63 -0.78 9.74
N THR A 65 -0.50 -1.49 9.60
CA THR A 65 -1.68 -1.26 10.44
C THR A 65 -1.89 -2.32 11.52
N GLY A 66 -1.16 -3.46 11.44
CA GLY A 66 -1.44 -4.64 12.25
C GLY A 66 -2.80 -5.31 11.96
N PHE A 67 -3.63 -4.74 11.07
CA PHE A 67 -4.90 -5.34 10.67
C PHE A 67 -4.66 -6.44 9.65
N THR A 68 -4.57 -7.67 10.12
CA THR A 68 -4.58 -8.86 9.25
C THR A 68 -5.80 -8.84 8.32
N ALA A 69 -5.71 -9.49 7.16
CA ALA A 69 -6.80 -9.59 6.19
C ALA A 69 -8.16 -9.98 6.82
N LYS A 70 -8.14 -10.77 7.92
CA LYS A 70 -9.33 -11.14 8.70
C LYS A 70 -10.00 -9.97 9.43
N GLN A 71 -9.23 -9.02 9.96
CA GLN A 71 -9.80 -7.85 10.66
C GLN A 71 -10.37 -6.82 9.68
N ARG A 72 -9.85 -6.76 8.45
CA ARG A 72 -10.39 -5.91 7.37
C ARG A 72 -11.79 -6.31 6.94
N VAL A 73 -12.08 -7.60 6.79
CA VAL A 73 -13.45 -8.09 6.48
C VAL A 73 -14.45 -7.68 7.55
N LYS A 74 -14.03 -7.67 8.82
CA LYS A 74 -14.91 -7.32 9.95
C LYS A 74 -15.25 -5.84 10.02
N LYS A 75 -14.34 -4.95 9.60
CA LYS A 75 -14.61 -3.50 9.46
C LYS A 75 -15.38 -3.17 8.18
N MET A 76 -15.13 -3.88 7.07
CA MET A 76 -15.85 -3.68 5.81
C MET A 76 -17.31 -4.18 5.86
N LYS A 77 -17.61 -5.14 6.76
CA LYS A 77 -18.99 -5.60 7.03
C LYS A 77 -19.80 -4.73 8.00
N LYS A 78 -19.26 -3.60 8.49
CA LYS A 78 -20.08 -2.58 9.17
C LYS A 78 -20.41 -1.47 8.16
N SER A 79 -21.34 -1.78 7.27
CA SER A 79 -22.24 -0.81 6.64
C SER A 79 -23.66 -1.31 6.86
#